data_AF-A0A962KTK4-F1
#
_entry.id   AF-A0A962KTK4-F1
#
_cell.length_a   1.000
_cell.length_b   1.000
_cell.length_c   1.000
_cell.angle_alpha   90.00
_cell.angle_beta   90.00
_cell.angle_gamma   90.00
#
_symmetry.space_group_name_H-M   'P 1'
#
loop_
_entity.id
_entity.type
_entity.pdbx_description
1 polymer ?
#
loop_
_entity_poly.entity_id
_entity_poly.type
_entity_poly.pdbx_seq_one_letter_code
_entity_poly.pdbx_strand_id
1 'polypeptide(L)'
;MVRSSLILTFFVTALLVALPAFAQQVTTVSYVCDLGGAPAQLTAQVEAIGDAGIVQNGQGWVTGVIGTGDVNYHYQGELVSQTARYVFTGENQFADFTDMSTNDRFHVQMIAQGPLLTMVINPENPQPVMYQCQQTQ
;
A
#
# COMPACT_ATOMS: atom_id res chain seq x y z
N MET A 1 -36.25 7.31 -69.28
CA MET A 1 -36.81 6.95 -67.97
C MET A 1 -35.72 6.30 -67.13
N VAL A 2 -35.57 6.80 -65.90
CA VAL A 2 -34.45 6.63 -64.96
C VAL A 2 -34.32 5.18 -64.49
N ARG A 3 -33.10 4.62 -64.46
CA ARG A 3 -32.79 3.43 -63.65
C ARG A 3 -31.68 3.77 -62.67
N SER A 4 -32.13 3.81 -61.42
CA SER A 4 -31.48 4.31 -60.22
C SER A 4 -30.34 3.39 -59.76
N SER A 5 -29.24 4.01 -59.35
CA SER A 5 -28.08 3.41 -58.72
C SER A 5 -28.42 2.72 -57.39
N LEU A 6 -27.73 1.63 -57.07
CA LEU A 6 -27.65 1.12 -55.70
C LEU A 6 -26.18 0.73 -55.42
N ILE A 7 -25.47 1.62 -54.73
CA ILE A 7 -24.14 1.35 -54.17
C ILE A 7 -24.38 0.79 -52.77
N LEU A 8 -23.96 -0.45 -52.54
CA LEU A 8 -24.11 -1.16 -51.27
C LEU A 8 -22.88 -0.86 -50.39
N THR A 9 -23.01 0.10 -49.47
CA THR A 9 -21.95 0.47 -48.52
C THR A 9 -21.95 -0.51 -47.34
N PHE A 10 -20.93 -1.37 -47.24
CA PHE A 10 -20.70 -2.24 -46.08
C PHE A 10 -20.10 -1.41 -44.93
N PHE A 11 -20.87 -1.16 -43.87
CA PHE A 11 -20.37 -0.66 -42.59
C PHE A 11 -19.82 -1.86 -41.79
N VAL A 12 -18.49 -1.93 -41.59
CA VAL A 12 -17.87 -2.86 -40.64
C VAL A 12 -17.78 -2.15 -39.29
N THR A 13 -18.72 -2.47 -38.39
CA THR A 13 -18.72 -1.96 -37.01
C THR A 13 -17.75 -2.79 -36.17
N ALA A 14 -16.58 -2.23 -35.87
CA ALA A 14 -15.64 -2.83 -34.93
C ALA A 14 -16.18 -2.67 -33.49
N LEU A 15 -16.63 -3.78 -32.90
CA LEU A 15 -17.02 -3.84 -31.49
C LEU A 15 -15.73 -3.90 -30.64
N LEU A 16 -15.25 -2.75 -30.17
CA LEU A 16 -14.20 -2.68 -29.14
C LEU A 16 -14.80 -3.17 -27.81
N VAL A 17 -14.55 -4.42 -27.46
CA VAL A 17 -14.88 -4.97 -26.14
C VAL A 17 -13.91 -4.36 -25.13
N ALA A 18 -14.35 -3.31 -24.43
CA ALA A 18 -13.64 -2.80 -23.26
C ALA A 18 -13.75 -3.85 -22.14
N LEU A 19 -12.67 -4.59 -21.89
CA LEU A 19 -12.57 -5.46 -20.71
C LEU A 19 -12.64 -4.58 -19.44
N PRO A 20 -13.39 -4.98 -18.41
CA PRO A 20 -13.37 -4.27 -17.14
C PRO A 20 -11.97 -4.40 -16.53
N ALA A 21 -11.24 -3.28 -16.46
CA ALA A 21 -10.07 -3.19 -15.59
C ALA A 21 -10.59 -3.13 -14.15
N PHE A 22 -10.37 -4.20 -13.37
CA PHE A 22 -10.54 -4.11 -11.93
C PHE A 22 -9.46 -3.14 -11.40
N ALA A 23 -9.88 -1.95 -10.98
CA ALA A 23 -8.98 -0.94 -10.45
C ALA A 23 -8.45 -1.41 -9.08
N GLN A 24 -7.14 -1.62 -8.99
CA GLN A 24 -6.45 -1.85 -7.72
C GLN A 24 -6.55 -0.57 -6.87
N GLN A 25 -7.22 -0.62 -5.71
CA GLN A 25 -7.31 0.56 -4.84
C GLN A 25 -6.06 0.64 -3.97
N VAL A 26 -5.07 1.37 -4.47
CA VAL A 26 -3.90 1.78 -3.70
C VAL A 26 -4.25 3.03 -2.90
N THR A 27 -4.08 2.98 -1.57
CA THR A 27 -4.21 4.13 -0.68
C THR A 27 -2.83 4.57 -0.20
N THR A 28 -2.58 5.88 -0.14
CA THR A 28 -1.36 6.39 0.48
C THR A 28 -1.64 6.75 1.94
N VAL A 29 -0.80 6.28 2.85
CA VAL A 29 -0.80 6.65 4.28
C VAL A 29 0.51 7.33 4.63
N SER A 30 0.45 8.25 5.59
CA SER A 30 1.62 8.98 6.07
C SER A 30 1.62 9.05 7.59
N TYR A 31 2.79 8.86 8.19
CA TYR A 31 3.00 8.94 9.64
C TYR A 31 4.26 9.75 9.95
N VAL A 32 4.28 10.39 11.11
CA VAL A 32 5.51 10.90 11.73
C VAL A 32 5.90 9.95 12.85
N CYS A 33 7.11 9.39 12.75
CA CYS A 33 7.70 8.46 13.70
C CYS A 33 8.73 9.16 14.59
N ASP A 34 8.78 8.79 15.86
CA ASP A 34 9.85 9.17 16.77
C ASP A 34 10.90 8.05 16.85
N LEU A 35 12.07 8.26 16.22
CA LEU A 35 13.19 7.32 16.19
C LEU A 35 14.17 7.55 17.35
N GLY A 36 13.66 7.61 18.58
CA GLY A 36 14.49 7.84 19.78
C GLY A 36 14.88 9.31 19.98
N GLY A 37 13.96 10.23 19.72
CA GLY A 37 14.11 11.68 19.80
C GLY A 37 14.30 12.37 18.45
N ALA A 38 14.45 11.60 17.36
CA ALA A 38 14.61 12.11 16.01
C ALA A 38 13.33 11.88 15.19
N PRO A 39 12.65 12.95 14.71
CA PRO A 39 11.46 12.79 13.89
C PRO A 39 11.81 12.23 12.51
N ALA A 40 10.99 11.29 12.03
CA ALA A 40 11.09 10.72 10.69
C ALA A 40 9.71 10.65 10.04
N GLN A 41 9.65 10.93 8.74
CA GLN A 41 8.43 10.80 7.95
C GLN A 41 8.37 9.40 7.34
N LEU A 42 7.31 8.66 7.65
CA LEU A 42 6.97 7.40 6.99
C LEU A 42 5.85 7.67 5.99
N THR A 43 6.02 7.23 4.74
CA THR A 43 4.96 7.27 3.74
C THR A 43 4.89 5.93 3.03
N ALA A 44 3.68 5.36 2.95
CA ALA A 44 3.45 4.05 2.34
C ALA A 44 2.26 4.07 1.39
N GLN A 45 2.38 3.33 0.30
CA GLN A 45 1.28 2.93 -0.56
C GLN A 45 0.82 1.55 -0.10
N VAL A 46 -0.48 1.41 0.18
CA VAL A 46 -1.11 0.22 0.74
C VAL A 46 -2.17 -0.28 -0.22
N GLU A 47 -2.12 -1.56 -0.53
CA GLU A 47 -3.10 -2.31 -1.32
C GLU A 47 -3.72 -3.39 -0.42
N ALA A 48 -5.05 -3.46 -0.38
CA ALA A 48 -5.79 -4.49 0.33
C ALA A 48 -6.44 -5.45 -0.67
N ILE A 49 -6.04 -6.73 -0.63
CA ILE A 49 -6.50 -7.78 -1.54
C ILE A 49 -7.34 -8.79 -0.74
N GLY A 50 -8.63 -8.91 -1.04
CA GLY A 50 -9.52 -9.90 -0.41
C GLY A 50 -10.36 -10.69 -1.43
N ASP A 51 -10.92 -11.82 -1.00
CA ASP A 51 -11.60 -12.82 -1.87
C ASP A 51 -12.89 -12.32 -2.55
N ALA A 52 -13.51 -11.22 -2.05
CA ALA A 52 -14.74 -10.64 -2.59
C ALA A 52 -14.58 -9.20 -3.11
N GLY A 53 -13.35 -8.72 -3.29
CA GLY A 53 -13.09 -7.32 -3.61
C GLY A 53 -12.86 -6.44 -2.38
N ILE A 54 -12.61 -5.16 -2.63
CA ILE A 54 -11.80 -4.29 -1.77
C ILE A 54 -12.57 -3.84 -0.53
N VAL A 55 -11.99 -4.08 0.65
CA VAL A 55 -12.49 -3.62 1.94
C VAL A 55 -11.86 -2.25 2.25
N GLN A 56 -12.50 -1.17 1.82
CA GLN A 56 -12.13 0.19 2.23
C GLN A 56 -13.22 0.75 3.13
N ASN A 57 -12.91 1.02 4.41
CA ASN A 57 -13.61 2.09 5.12
C ASN A 57 -13.02 3.41 4.60
N GLY A 58 -13.86 4.32 4.14
CA GLY A 58 -13.46 5.55 3.44
C GLY A 58 -12.76 6.59 4.32
N GLN A 59 -12.08 6.19 5.40
CA GLN A 59 -11.40 7.07 6.34
C GLN A 59 -9.91 6.71 6.53
N GLY A 60 -9.36 5.75 5.77
CA GLY A 60 -7.94 5.41 5.81
C GLY A 60 -7.53 4.58 7.02
N TRP A 61 -8.48 3.92 7.68
CA TRP A 61 -8.21 3.07 8.84
C TRP A 61 -8.16 1.61 8.41
N VAL A 62 -7.00 0.99 8.62
CA VAL A 62 -6.89 -0.47 8.69
C VAL A 62 -7.43 -0.90 10.05
N THR A 63 -8.75 -0.94 10.19
CA THR A 63 -9.40 -1.57 11.35
C THR A 63 -9.59 -3.05 11.07
N GLY A 64 -8.67 -3.85 11.59
CA GLY A 64 -8.79 -5.30 11.56
C GLY A 64 -7.55 -5.90 12.20
N VAL A 65 -7.73 -6.91 13.04
CA VAL A 65 -6.66 -7.88 13.31
C VAL A 65 -6.23 -8.39 11.94
N ILE A 66 -5.03 -8.00 11.51
CA ILE A 66 -4.36 -8.57 10.35
C ILE A 66 -4.17 -10.07 10.66
N GLY A 67 -5.18 -10.88 10.34
CA GLY A 67 -5.29 -12.23 10.92
C GLY A 67 -6.63 -12.95 10.79
N THR A 68 -7.70 -12.35 10.27
CA THR A 68 -8.95 -13.12 9.99
C THR A 68 -8.93 -13.88 8.66
N GLY A 69 -7.87 -13.74 7.85
CA GLY A 69 -7.66 -14.54 6.64
C GLY A 69 -8.41 -14.08 5.38
N ASP A 70 -9.27 -13.06 5.48
CA ASP A 70 -10.10 -12.62 4.35
C ASP A 70 -9.46 -11.50 3.49
N VAL A 71 -8.43 -10.83 4.01
CA VAL A 71 -7.74 -9.70 3.34
C VAL A 71 -6.23 -9.75 3.62
N ASN A 72 -5.43 -9.78 2.56
CA ASN A 72 -3.99 -9.57 2.59
C ASN A 72 -3.67 -8.11 2.29
N TYR A 73 -2.83 -7.50 3.13
CA TYR A 73 -2.33 -6.15 2.89
C TYR A 73 -0.94 -6.23 2.29
N HIS A 74 -0.73 -5.61 1.13
CA HIS A 74 0.60 -5.40 0.57
C HIS A 74 0.90 -3.92 0.60
N TYR A 75 2.13 -3.55 0.97
CA TYR A 75 2.49 -2.16 1.03
C TYR A 75 3.97 -1.95 0.75
N GLN A 76 4.29 -0.75 0.30
CA GLN A 76 5.66 -0.32 0.04
C GLN A 76 5.78 1.16 0.31
N GLY A 77 6.97 1.59 0.71
CA GLY A 77 7.14 2.97 1.13
C GLY A 77 8.57 3.33 1.48
N GLU A 78 8.67 4.48 2.13
CA GLU A 78 9.93 4.98 2.67
C GLU A 78 9.76 5.57 4.06
N LEU A 79 10.85 5.52 4.83
CA LEU A 79 11.01 6.18 6.11
C LEU A 79 12.21 7.11 6.01
N VAL A 80 11.99 8.41 6.16
CA VAL A 80 13.00 9.45 5.94
C VAL A 80 13.17 10.28 7.20
N SER A 81 14.38 10.31 7.74
CA SER A 81 14.78 11.22 8.81
C SER A 81 15.78 12.25 8.28
N GLN A 82 16.30 13.12 9.16
CA GLN A 82 17.38 14.05 8.77
C GLN A 82 18.68 13.34 8.41
N THR A 83 18.90 12.13 8.91
CA THR A 83 20.20 11.43 8.84
C THR A 83 20.13 10.08 8.14
N ALA A 84 18.93 9.55 7.88
CA ALA A 84 18.75 8.23 7.30
C ALA A 84 17.54 8.20 6.35
N ARG A 85 17.62 7.31 5.37
CA ARG A 85 16.52 7.00 4.46
C ARG A 85 16.44 5.49 4.28
N TYR A 86 15.27 4.96 4.52
CA TYR A 86 14.96 3.56 4.35
C TYR A 86 13.86 3.40 3.31
N VAL A 87 13.96 2.36 2.49
CA VAL A 87 12.85 1.89 1.66
C VAL A 87 12.36 0.57 2.21
N PHE A 88 11.08 0.29 2.09
CA PHE A 88 10.52 -0.97 2.57
C PHE A 88 9.42 -1.51 1.68
N THR A 89 9.26 -2.82 1.76
CA THR A 89 8.11 -3.56 1.28
C THR A 89 7.58 -4.40 2.42
N GLY A 90 6.27 -4.51 2.54
CA GLY A 90 5.63 -5.28 3.58
C GLY A 90 4.39 -6.01 3.12
N GLU A 91 4.08 -7.02 3.90
CA GLU A 91 2.89 -7.83 3.78
C GLU A 91 2.30 -8.02 5.17
N ASN A 92 1.01 -7.76 5.33
CA ASN A 92 0.30 -7.93 6.58
C ASN A 92 1.01 -7.15 7.71
N GLN A 93 1.25 -7.75 8.88
CA GLN A 93 1.90 -7.05 9.99
C GLN A 93 3.42 -6.97 9.87
N PHE A 94 4.04 -7.34 8.75
CA PHE A 94 5.49 -7.42 8.63
C PHE A 94 6.03 -6.67 7.41
N ALA A 95 7.20 -6.07 7.55
CA ALA A 95 7.89 -5.37 6.48
C ALA A 95 9.41 -5.53 6.59
N ASP A 96 10.07 -5.57 5.43
CA ASP A 96 11.53 -5.59 5.34
C ASP A 96 12.01 -4.22 4.88
N PHE A 97 12.88 -3.62 5.68
CA PHE A 97 13.46 -2.32 5.42
C PHE A 97 14.88 -2.49 4.89
N THR A 98 15.28 -1.59 3.99
CA THR A 98 16.64 -1.47 3.48
C THR A 98 17.14 -0.05 3.70
N ASP A 99 18.27 0.10 4.37
CA ASP A 99 18.99 1.36 4.49
C ASP A 99 19.59 1.75 3.13
N MET A 100 19.22 2.93 2.60
CA MET A 100 19.65 3.37 1.28
C MET A 100 21.11 3.87 1.25
N SER A 101 21.75 4.03 2.41
CA SER A 101 23.14 4.44 2.54
C SER A 101 24.08 3.23 2.70
N THR A 102 23.69 2.23 3.50
CA THR A 102 24.53 1.06 3.80
C THR A 102 24.10 -0.21 3.07
N ASN A 103 22.87 -0.27 2.55
CA ASN A 103 22.18 -1.48 2.08
C ASN A 103 21.91 -2.54 3.16
N ASP A 104 22.07 -2.19 4.44
CA ASP A 104 21.69 -3.07 5.54
C ASP A 104 20.17 -3.30 5.53
N ARG A 105 19.77 -4.49 5.95
CA ARG A 105 18.36 -4.90 6.00
C ARG A 105 17.95 -5.30 7.39
N PHE A 106 16.71 -5.00 7.74
CA PHE A 106 16.11 -5.39 9.01
C PHE A 106 14.62 -5.64 8.85
N HIS A 107 14.09 -6.49 9.72
CA HIS A 107 12.70 -6.90 9.71
C HIS A 107 11.90 -6.07 10.72
N VAL A 108 10.68 -5.70 10.38
CA VAL A 108 9.84 -4.84 11.22
C VAL A 108 8.45 -5.42 11.34
N GLN A 109 7.95 -5.56 12.56
CA GLN A 109 6.53 -5.76 12.80
C GLN A 109 5.81 -4.42 12.90
N MET A 110 4.77 -4.24 12.10
CA MET A 110 3.92 -3.06 12.00
C MET A 110 2.61 -3.30 12.74
N ILE A 111 2.39 -2.61 13.85
CA ILE A 111 1.20 -2.76 14.69
C ILE A 111 0.38 -1.46 14.60
N ALA A 112 -0.64 -1.46 13.75
CA ALA A 112 -1.56 -0.34 13.61
C ALA A 112 -2.67 -0.39 14.67
N GLN A 113 -2.89 0.72 15.37
CA GLN A 113 -3.93 0.89 16.40
C GLN A 113 -4.59 2.25 16.22
N GLY A 114 -5.58 2.32 15.35
CA GLY A 114 -6.21 3.59 15.04
C GLY A 114 -5.22 4.49 14.28
N PRO A 115 -4.95 5.73 14.77
CA PRO A 115 -4.04 6.65 14.09
C PRO A 115 -2.59 6.43 14.53
N LEU A 116 -2.35 5.48 15.42
CA LEU A 116 -1.03 5.11 15.91
C LEU A 116 -0.51 3.91 15.14
N LEU A 117 0.79 3.93 14.86
CA LEU A 117 1.54 2.79 14.34
C LEU A 117 2.72 2.56 15.27
N THR A 118 2.86 1.35 15.80
CA THR A 118 4.08 0.92 16.49
C THR A 118 4.92 0.07 15.55
N MET A 119 6.18 0.45 15.37
CA MET A 119 7.17 -0.34 14.65
C MET A 119 8.04 -1.10 15.67
N VAL A 120 8.10 -2.42 15.54
CA VAL A 120 8.95 -3.28 16.36
C VAL A 120 10.09 -3.81 15.49
N ILE A 121 11.31 -3.35 15.75
CA ILE A 121 12.49 -3.66 14.93
C ILE A 121 13.07 -5.00 15.37
N ASN A 122 13.28 -5.88 14.39
CA ASN A 122 13.75 -7.26 14.55
C ASN A 122 13.00 -7.96 15.69
N PRO A 123 11.67 -8.16 15.55
CA PRO A 123 10.80 -8.65 16.62
C PRO A 123 11.21 -10.02 17.19
N GLU A 124 12.01 -10.77 16.44
CA GLU A 124 12.63 -12.04 16.85
C GLU A 124 13.72 -11.88 17.92
N ASN A 125 14.24 -10.67 18.11
CA ASN A 125 15.28 -10.41 19.12
C ASN A 125 14.71 -10.46 20.54
N PRO A 126 15.49 -10.90 21.55
CA PRO A 126 15.02 -10.98 22.94
C PRO A 126 14.58 -9.65 23.56
N GLN A 127 15.09 -8.54 23.04
CA GLN A 127 14.77 -7.17 23.46
C GLN A 127 14.64 -6.31 22.19
N PRO A 128 13.46 -6.30 21.54
CA PRO A 128 13.28 -5.55 20.31
C PRO A 128 13.21 -4.05 20.60
N VAL A 129 13.67 -3.25 19.64
CA VAL A 129 13.53 -1.78 19.69
C VAL A 129 12.16 -1.41 19.15
N MET A 130 11.48 -0.48 19.81
CA MET A 130 10.14 -0.05 19.44
C MET A 130 10.11 1.45 19.15
N TYR A 131 9.44 1.84 18.07
CA TYR A 131 9.20 3.23 17.71
C TYR A 131 7.72 3.50 17.55
N GLN A 132 7.29 4.68 18.00
CA GLN A 132 5.90 5.14 17.89
C GLN A 132 5.77 6.10 16.73
N CYS A 133 4.69 5.92 15.96
CA CYS A 133 4.36 6.73 14.81
C CYS A 133 2.92 7.22 14.91
N GLN A 134 2.69 8.48 14.53
CA GLN A 134 1.38 9.13 14.54
C GLN A 134 0.99 9.47 13.10
N GLN A 135 -0.18 9.03 12.68
CA GLN A 135 -0.69 9.31 11.33
C GLN A 135 -0.85 10.81 11.13
N THR A 136 -0.38 11.29 9.99
CA THR A 136 -0.58 12.65 9.50
C THR A 136 -1.62 12.60 8.39
N GLN A 137 -2.63 13.49 8.48
CA GLN A 137 -3.73 13.58 7.51
C GLN A 137 -3.25 13.80 6.08
#